data_AF-A0A5M8QWT0-F1
#
_entry.id   AF-A0A5M8QWT0-F1
#
_cell.length_a   1.000
_cell.length_b   1.000
_cell.length_c   1.000
_cell.angle_alpha   90.00
_cell.angle_beta   90.00
_cell.angle_gamma   90.00
#
_symmetry.space_group_name_H-M   'P 1'
#
loop_
_entity.id
_entity.type
_entity.pdbx_description
1 polymer ?
#
loop_
_entity_poly.entity_id
_entity_poly.type
_entity_poly.pdbx_seq_one_letter_code
_entity_poly.pdbx_strand_id
1 'polypeptide(L)'
;MSIADEWYINREVILKSTNTSISGIGYIGFPNENKAAEIGYIIDANEQCKGSATEALKTLSQWALQHIEVDPVIVQSAYDNIASIRILEKTIFNLS
;
A
#
# COMPACT_ATOMS: atom_id res chain seq x y z
N MET A 1 15.06 -8.82 -13.39
CA MET A 1 14.60 -7.61 -12.70
C MET A 1 15.38 -7.53 -11.40
N SER A 2 15.97 -6.38 -11.11
CA SER A 2 16.73 -6.18 -9.87
C SER A 2 15.76 -5.88 -8.71
N ILE A 3 16.20 -6.10 -7.46
CA ILE A 3 15.42 -5.71 -6.27
C ILE A 3 15.11 -4.21 -6.30
N ALA A 4 16.04 -3.39 -6.82
CA ALA A 4 15.83 -1.96 -6.95
C ALA A 4 14.64 -1.63 -7.85
N ASP A 5 14.41 -2.40 -8.92
CA ASP A 5 13.29 -2.18 -9.84
C ASP A 5 11.93 -2.45 -9.17
N GLU A 6 11.85 -3.35 -8.18
CA GLU A 6 10.59 -3.73 -7.52
C GLU A 6 9.97 -2.59 -6.71
N TRP A 7 10.78 -1.65 -6.25
CA TRP A 7 10.36 -0.46 -5.51
C TRP A 7 9.69 0.62 -6.38
N TYR A 8 9.81 0.52 -7.71
CA TYR A 8 9.28 1.52 -8.64
C TYR A 8 8.16 0.96 -9.53
N ILE A 9 7.63 -0.21 -9.19
CA ILE A 9 6.55 -0.87 -9.94
C ILE A 9 5.22 -0.60 -9.25
N ASN A 10 4.31 0.01 -10.02
CA ASN A 10 2.89 0.01 -9.69
C ASN A 10 2.26 -1.32 -10.06
N ARG A 11 1.39 -1.82 -9.18
CA ARG A 11 0.65 -3.06 -9.34
C ARG A 11 -0.84 -2.74 -9.40
N GLU A 12 -1.56 -3.48 -10.24
CA GLU A 12 -3.02 -3.44 -10.25
C GLU A 12 -3.59 -4.46 -9.27
N VAL A 13 -4.69 -4.09 -8.62
CA VAL A 13 -5.50 -5.01 -7.82
C VAL A 13 -6.68 -5.45 -8.68
N ILE A 14 -6.74 -6.74 -8.97
CA ILE A 14 -7.81 -7.33 -9.78
C ILE A 14 -8.84 -8.01 -8.89
N LEU A 15 -10.10 -7.59 -9.01
CA LEU A 15 -11.23 -8.30 -8.42
C LEU A 15 -11.46 -9.61 -9.18
N LYS A 16 -11.14 -10.74 -8.55
CA LYS A 16 -11.14 -12.06 -9.20
C LYS A 16 -12.51 -12.51 -9.71
N SER A 17 -13.59 -12.13 -9.04
CA SER A 17 -14.95 -12.55 -9.42
C SER A 17 -15.41 -11.96 -10.75
N THR A 18 -14.94 -10.75 -11.09
CA THR A 18 -15.32 -10.02 -12.30
C THR A 18 -14.16 -9.80 -13.26
N ASN A 19 -12.95 -10.24 -12.89
CA ASN A 19 -11.71 -10.00 -13.62
C ASN A 19 -11.52 -8.51 -14.00
N THR A 20 -11.82 -7.62 -13.05
CA THR A 20 -11.81 -6.16 -13.24
C THR A 20 -10.72 -5.53 -12.39
N SER A 21 -10.00 -4.55 -12.96
CA SER A 21 -9.05 -3.72 -12.20
C SER A 21 -9.82 -2.75 -11.31
N ILE A 22 -9.57 -2.80 -10.00
CA ILE A 22 -10.31 -2.01 -9.00
C ILE A 22 -9.42 -1.04 -8.22
N SER A 23 -8.10 -1.06 -8.47
CA SER A 23 -7.13 -0.26 -7.73
C SER A 23 -5.74 -0.32 -8.35
N GLY A 24 -4.95 0.73 -8.11
CA GLY A 24 -3.50 0.74 -8.25
C GLY A 24 -2.83 0.85 -6.89
N ILE A 25 -1.75 0.09 -6.67
CA ILE A 25 -0.97 0.08 -5.45
C ILE A 25 0.52 -0.13 -5.76
N GLY A 26 1.40 0.56 -5.06
CA GLY A 26 2.85 0.44 -5.25
C GLY A 26 3.63 1.22 -4.21
N TYR A 27 4.95 1.06 -4.20
CA TYR A 27 5.81 1.89 -3.37
C TYR A 27 6.05 3.24 -4.03
N ILE A 28 6.22 4.28 -3.23
CA ILE A 28 6.64 5.61 -3.68
C ILE A 28 8.17 5.66 -3.75
N GLY A 29 8.77 4.60 -4.30
CA GLY A 29 10.22 4.43 -4.43
C GLY A 29 10.88 3.60 -3.32
N PHE A 30 12.21 3.59 -3.35
CA PHE A 30 13.05 2.88 -2.38
C PHE A 30 12.88 3.47 -0.96
N PRO A 31 13.09 2.68 0.11
CA PRO A 31 13.02 3.20 1.48
C PRO A 31 13.86 4.48 1.67
N ASN A 32 13.29 5.45 2.38
CA ASN A 32 13.92 6.76 2.56
C ASN A 32 15.09 6.70 3.57
N GLU A 33 15.68 7.85 3.89
CA GLU A 33 16.80 7.96 4.84
C GLU A 33 16.48 7.43 6.25
N ASN A 34 15.21 7.41 6.64
CA ASN A 34 14.72 6.84 7.88
C ASN A 34 14.35 5.36 7.75
N LYS A 35 14.74 4.69 6.65
CA LYS A 35 14.34 3.32 6.31
C LYS A 35 12.84 3.12 6.13
N ALA A 36 12.07 4.21 5.97
CA ALA A 36 10.64 4.11 5.81
C ALA A 36 10.29 3.77 4.35
N ALA A 37 9.57 2.67 4.16
CA ALA A 37 9.00 2.28 2.88
C ALA A 37 7.57 2.81 2.76
N GLU A 38 7.32 3.72 1.83
CA GLU A 38 5.99 4.32 1.65
C GLU A 38 5.19 3.59 0.58
N ILE A 39 3.95 3.20 0.90
CA ILE A 39 3.00 2.62 -0.06
C ILE A 39 1.96 3.67 -0.45
N GLY A 40 1.83 3.92 -1.75
CA GLY A 40 0.73 4.67 -2.34
C GLY A 40 -0.34 3.71 -2.88
N TYR A 41 -1.61 4.06 -2.68
CA TYR A 41 -2.72 3.28 -3.23
C TYR A 41 -3.93 4.15 -3.60
N ILE A 42 -4.72 3.68 -4.55
CA ILE A 42 -6.04 4.21 -4.90
C ILE A 42 -7.01 3.06 -5.07
N ILE A 43 -8.23 3.16 -4.53
CA ILE A 43 -9.27 2.12 -4.65
C ILE A 43 -10.51 2.76 -5.27
N ASP A 44 -11.08 2.09 -6.28
CA ASP A 44 -12.34 2.48 -6.90
C ASP A 44 -13.40 2.75 -5.82
N ALA A 45 -14.12 3.86 -5.95
CA ALA A 45 -15.07 4.31 -4.93
C ALA A 45 -16.14 3.24 -4.61
N ASN A 46 -16.53 2.43 -5.60
CA ASN A 46 -17.52 1.36 -5.42
C ASN A 46 -16.95 0.12 -4.72
N GLU A 47 -15.63 0.01 -4.63
CA GLU A 47 -14.90 -1.11 -4.01
C GLU A 47 -14.25 -0.74 -2.67
N GLN A 48 -14.39 0.52 -2.23
CA GLN A 48 -13.98 0.95 -0.90
C GLN A 48 -14.75 0.23 0.21
N CYS A 49 -14.16 0.14 1.40
CA CYS A 49 -14.74 -0.50 2.59
C CYS A 49 -15.05 -2.01 2.46
N LYS A 50 -14.63 -2.69 1.38
CA LYS A 50 -14.81 -4.14 1.18
C LYS A 50 -13.58 -4.98 1.56
N GLY A 51 -12.53 -4.35 2.07
CA GLY A 51 -11.32 -5.03 2.56
C GLY A 51 -10.19 -5.19 1.53
N SER A 52 -10.42 -4.91 0.24
CA SER A 52 -9.40 -5.05 -0.82
C SER A 52 -8.16 -4.19 -0.56
N ALA A 53 -8.34 -2.95 -0.08
CA ALA A 53 -7.23 -2.07 0.29
C ALA A 53 -6.38 -2.67 1.42
N THR A 54 -7.04 -3.20 2.45
CA THR A 54 -6.38 -3.83 3.60
C THR A 54 -5.58 -5.06 3.20
N GLU A 55 -6.14 -5.91 2.34
CA GLU A 55 -5.44 -7.08 1.81
C GLU A 55 -4.20 -6.66 1.02
N ALA A 56 -4.35 -5.72 0.08
CA ALA A 56 -3.25 -5.25 -0.76
C ALA A 56 -2.12 -4.60 0.07
N LEU A 57 -2.47 -3.71 1.00
CA LEU A 57 -1.51 -3.08 1.91
C LEU A 57 -0.75 -4.10 2.75
N LYS A 58 -1.45 -5.12 3.28
CA LYS A 58 -0.82 -6.19 4.07
C LYS A 58 0.18 -6.98 3.23
N THR A 59 -0.18 -7.34 2.00
CA THR A 59 0.70 -8.10 1.10
C THR A 59 1.97 -7.33 0.78
N LEU A 60 1.87 -6.06 0.40
CA LEU A 60 3.07 -5.25 0.13
C LEU A 60 3.91 -5.09 1.40
N SER A 61 3.28 -4.76 2.54
CA SER A 61 4.02 -4.60 3.80
C SER A 61 4.80 -5.85 4.20
N GLN A 62 4.21 -7.03 4.04
CA GLN A 62 4.89 -8.30 4.31
C GLN A 62 6.08 -8.56 3.38
N TRP A 63 6.02 -8.10 2.14
CA TRP A 63 7.17 -8.14 1.24
C TRP A 63 8.24 -7.15 1.69
N ALA A 64 7.88 -5.88 1.93
CA ALA A 64 8.84 -4.83 2.30
C ALA A 64 9.59 -5.17 3.60
N LEU A 65 8.89 -5.70 4.61
CA LEU A 65 9.51 -6.06 5.89
C LEU A 65 10.47 -7.27 5.82
N GLN A 66 10.62 -7.92 4.68
CA GLN A 66 11.67 -8.93 4.46
C GLN A 66 13.03 -8.31 4.14
N HIS A 67 13.07 -7.00 3.88
CA HIS A 67 14.26 -6.25 3.50
C HIS A 67 14.86 -5.52 4.71
N ILE A 68 16.17 -5.65 4.92
CA ILE A 68 16.88 -5.08 6.09
C ILE A 68 16.98 -3.54 6.05
N GLU A 69 16.79 -2.97 4.86
CA GLU A 69 16.68 -1.55 4.60
C GLU A 69 15.32 -0.95 4.98
N VAL A 70 14.34 -1.74 5.45
CA VAL A 70 12.98 -1.29 5.78
C VAL A 70 12.71 -1.39 7.29
N ASP A 71 12.44 -0.25 7.91
CA ASP A 71 11.86 -0.12 9.24
C ASP A 71 11.42 1.35 9.45
N PRO A 72 10.12 1.73 9.36
CA PRO A 72 8.93 0.90 9.17
C PRO A 72 8.34 0.95 7.74
N VAL A 73 7.22 0.26 7.52
CA VAL A 73 6.35 0.51 6.34
C VAL A 73 5.32 1.57 6.72
N ILE A 74 5.17 2.60 5.89
CA ILE A 74 4.26 3.71 6.09
C ILE A 74 3.29 3.87 4.92
N VAL A 75 2.16 4.52 5.19
CA VAL A 75 1.14 4.84 4.19
C VAL A 75 0.61 6.22 4.54
N GLN A 76 0.77 7.18 3.64
CA GLN A 76 0.22 8.52 3.86
C GLN A 76 -1.19 8.61 3.29
N SER A 77 -2.02 9.41 3.96
CA SER A 77 -3.31 9.81 3.44
C SER A 77 -3.53 11.30 3.65
N ALA A 78 -4.20 11.94 2.69
CA ALA A 78 -4.65 13.32 2.87
C ALA A 78 -5.56 13.39 4.12
N TYR A 79 -5.37 14.41 4.95
CA TYR A 79 -6.06 14.59 6.24
C TYR A 79 -7.59 14.62 6.13
N ASP A 80 -8.14 14.91 4.96
CA ASP A 80 -9.58 14.95 4.66
C ASP A 80 -10.15 13.60 4.19
N ASN A 81 -9.30 12.59 3.96
CA ASN A 81 -9.71 11.27 3.50
C ASN A 81 -10.02 10.33 4.68
N ILE A 82 -11.19 10.56 5.30
CA ILE A 82 -11.72 9.77 6.43
C ILE A 82 -11.74 8.26 6.13
N ALA A 83 -11.95 7.86 4.86
CA ALA A 83 -11.98 6.46 4.46
C ALA A 83 -10.60 5.81 4.57
N SER A 84 -9.54 6.49 4.10
CA SER A 84 -8.17 6.03 4.24
C SER A 84 -7.69 6.07 5.69
N ILE A 85 -8.05 7.10 6.47
CA ILE A 85 -7.72 7.17 7.91
C ILE A 85 -8.28 5.95 8.66
N ARG A 86 -9.54 5.58 8.42
CA ARG A 86 -10.16 4.37 9.03
C ARG A 86 -9.52 3.06 8.61
N ILE A 87 -8.93 2.98 7.41
CA ILE A 87 -8.19 1.81 6.95
C ILE A 87 -6.85 1.73 7.70
N LEU A 88 -6.16 2.85 7.83
CA LEU A 88 -4.90 2.96 8.54
C LEU A 88 -5.04 2.63 10.02
N GLU A 89 -6.12 3.05 10.68
CA GLU A 89 -6.44 2.68 12.08
C GLU A 89 -6.70 1.18 12.28
N LYS A 90 -7.16 0.47 11.24
CA LYS A 90 -7.46 -0.97 11.27
C LYS A 90 -6.26 -1.84 10.91
N THR A 91 -5.16 -1.23 10.50
CA THR A 91 -3.92 -1.90 10.12
C THR A 91 -2.81 -1.49 11.08
N ILE A 92 -1.70 -2.24 11.13
CA ILE A 92 -0.59 -2.00 12.08
C ILE A 92 0.25 -0.77 11.64
N PHE A 93 -0.31 0.13 10.83
CA PHE A 93 0.43 1.29 10.31
C PHE A 93 0.36 2.44 11.31
N ASN A 94 1.51 3.07 11.57
CA ASN A 94 1.54 4.36 12.24
C ASN A 94 1.11 5.44 11.23
N LEU A 95 0.08 6.24 11.56
CA LEU A 95 -0.15 7.50 10.88
C LEU A 95 1.02 8.44 11.20
N SER A 96 1.63 9.00 10.15
CA SER A 96 2.59 10.11 10.24
C SER A 96 2.01 11.36 9.62
#